data_AF-A0A9W6GXD0-F1
#
_entry.id   AF-A0A9W6GXD0-F1
#
_cell.length_a   1.000
_cell.length_b   1.000
_cell.length_c   1.000
_cell.angle_alpha   90.00
_cell.angle_beta   90.00
_cell.angle_gamma   90.00
#
_symmetry.space_group_name_H-M   'P 1'
#
loop_
_entity.id
_entity.type
_entity.pdbx_description
1 polymer ?
#
loop_
_entity_poly.entity_id
_entity_poly.type
_entity_poly.pdbx_seq_one_letter_code
_entity_poly.pdbx_strand_id
1 'polypeptide(L)'
;MIKSELIQRIARRNSHLYQRDVETIVSTILDEITAALARGDRVELRGFGAFSVKKRDARTGRNPRTGAQVSVEEKCVPFFKTGKEMRERLNENYQG
;
A
#
# COMPACT_ATOMS: atom_id res chain seq x y z
N MET A 1 -4.10 -12.53 0.48
CA MET A 1 -3.08 -12.89 -0.51
C MET A 1 -1.73 -12.38 -0.02
N ILE A 2 -0.73 -13.25 0.11
CA ILE A 2 0.64 -12.87 0.51
C ILE A 2 1.57 -12.70 -0.71
N LYS A 3 2.77 -12.13 -0.52
CA LYS A 3 3.71 -11.82 -1.63
C LYS A 3 4.04 -13.05 -2.49
N SER A 4 4.29 -14.21 -1.87
CA SER A 4 4.58 -15.46 -2.60
C SER A 4 3.41 -15.93 -3.46
N GLU A 5 2.17 -15.84 -2.96
CA GLU A 5 0.97 -16.16 -3.73
C GLU A 5 0.78 -15.20 -4.90
N LEU A 6 1.06 -13.91 -4.72
CA LEU A 6 1.04 -12.91 -5.79
C LEU A 6 2.05 -13.27 -6.90
N ILE A 7 3.30 -13.56 -6.53
CA ILE A 7 4.36 -13.97 -7.48
C ILE A 7 3.93 -15.21 -8.26
N GLN A 8 3.42 -16.24 -7.58
CA GLN A 8 2.95 -17.45 -8.25
C GLN A 8 1.77 -17.19 -9.19
N ARG A 9 0.86 -16.28 -8.85
CA ARG A 9 -0.27 -15.90 -9.72
C ARG A 9 0.21 -15.13 -10.95
N ILE A 10 1.17 -14.23 -10.79
CA ILE A 10 1.75 -13.47 -11.91
C ILE A 10 2.55 -14.40 -12.84
N ALA A 11 3.40 -15.27 -12.28
CA ALA A 11 4.18 -16.22 -13.07
C ALA A 11 3.29 -17.16 -13.89
N ARG A 12 2.22 -17.70 -13.29
CA ARG A 12 1.24 -18.54 -14.03
C ARG A 12 0.58 -17.82 -15.21
N ARG A 13 0.33 -16.51 -15.09
CA ARG A 13 -0.26 -15.70 -16.16
C ARG A 13 0.76 -15.27 -17.22
N ASN A 14 2.04 -15.39 -16.93
CA ASN A 14 3.15 -14.95 -17.78
C ASN A 14 4.15 -16.10 -17.93
N SER A 15 3.70 -17.19 -18.57
CA SER A 15 4.49 -18.43 -18.71
C SER A 15 5.81 -18.28 -19.47
N HIS A 16 6.00 -17.16 -20.16
CA HIS A 16 7.23 -16.79 -20.86
C HIS A 16 8.31 -16.18 -19.93
N LEU A 17 7.99 -15.87 -18.68
CA LEU A 17 8.92 -15.35 -17.69
C LEU A 17 9.37 -16.43 -16.71
N TYR A 18 10.64 -16.41 -16.31
CA TYR A 18 11.09 -17.26 -15.21
C TYR A 18 10.53 -16.73 -13.89
N GLN A 19 10.24 -17.64 -12.95
CA GLN A 19 9.70 -17.27 -11.63
C GLN A 19 10.59 -16.25 -10.90
N ARG A 20 11.92 -16.39 -11.01
CA ARG A 20 12.89 -15.46 -10.43
C ARG A 20 12.77 -14.04 -10.99
N ASP A 21 12.42 -13.91 -12.28
CA ASP A 21 12.28 -12.61 -12.94
C ASP A 21 11.01 -11.94 -12.42
N VAL A 22 9.92 -12.70 -12.26
CA VAL A 22 8.67 -12.22 -11.65
C VAL A 22 8.88 -11.77 -10.20
N GLU A 23 9.63 -12.55 -9.43
CA GLU A 23 9.99 -12.18 -8.05
C GLU A 23 10.79 -10.87 -7.99
N THR A 24 11.75 -10.72 -8.90
CA THR A 24 12.56 -9.51 -9.04
C THR A 24 11.66 -8.32 -9.39
N ILE A 25 10.82 -8.44 -10.43
CA ILE A 25 9.90 -7.38 -10.87
C ILE A 25 8.95 -6.95 -9.74
N VAL A 26 8.34 -7.89 -9.03
CA VAL A 26 7.43 -7.58 -7.92
C VAL A 26 8.17 -6.84 -6.81
N SER A 27 9.40 -7.26 -6.49
CA SER A 27 10.21 -6.59 -5.47
C SER A 27 10.57 -5.17 -5.90
N THR A 28 11.07 -5.00 -7.13
CA THR A 28 11.40 -3.69 -7.69
C THR A 28 10.22 -2.72 -7.65
N ILE A 29 9.01 -3.17 -8.00
CA ILE A 29 7.81 -2.31 -7.93
C ILE A 29 7.56 -1.81 -6.50
N LEU A 30 7.66 -2.69 -5.50
CA LEU A 30 7.44 -2.32 -4.10
C LEU A 30 8.53 -1.38 -3.57
N ASP A 31 9.77 -1.62 -3.99
CA ASP A 31 10.93 -0.81 -3.61
C ASP A 31 10.82 0.60 -4.20
N GLU A 32 10.45 0.74 -5.48
CA GLU A 32 10.24 2.03 -6.14
C GLU A 32 9.10 2.84 -5.49
N ILE A 33 7.99 2.19 -5.14
CA ILE A 33 6.90 2.85 -4.40
C ILE A 33 7.42 3.36 -3.04
N THR A 34 8.19 2.53 -2.34
CA THR A 34 8.74 2.87 -1.02
C THR A 34 9.73 4.03 -1.11
N ALA A 35 10.63 4.00 -2.08
CA ALA A 35 11.63 5.03 -2.31
C ALA A 35 10.99 6.37 -2.69
N ALA A 36 9.96 6.36 -3.55
CA ALA A 36 9.18 7.55 -3.89
C ALA A 36 8.52 8.16 -2.65
N LEU A 37 7.86 7.36 -1.82
CA LEU A 37 7.24 7.86 -0.58
C LEU A 37 8.28 8.40 0.40
N ALA A 38 9.45 7.78 0.52
CA ALA A 38 10.53 8.27 1.38
C ALA A 38 11.03 9.66 0.96
N ARG A 39 10.98 10.00 -0.32
CA ARG A 39 11.30 11.35 -0.85
C ARG A 39 10.15 12.36 -0.71
N GLY A 40 8.96 11.90 -0.28
CA GLY A 40 7.75 12.72 -0.22
C GLY A 40 6.96 12.77 -1.54
N ASP A 41 7.37 11.98 -2.54
CA ASP A 41 6.69 11.91 -3.83
C ASP A 41 5.31 11.24 -3.70
N ARG A 42 4.43 11.55 -4.64
CA ARG A 42 3.15 10.84 -4.83
C ARG A 42 3.32 9.80 -5.93
N VAL A 43 2.87 8.57 -5.67
CA VAL A 43 2.81 7.51 -6.68
C VAL A 43 1.37 7.26 -7.07
N GLU A 44 1.03 7.42 -8.34
CA GLU A 44 -0.32 7.18 -8.86
C GLU A 44 -0.34 6.01 -9.84
N LEU A 45 -1.13 5.00 -9.52
CA LEU A 45 -1.38 3.83 -10.36
C LEU A 45 -2.84 3.90 -10.81
N ARG A 46 -3.09 4.43 -12.02
CA ARG A 46 -4.44 4.61 -12.57
C ARG A 46 -5.25 3.30 -12.51
N GLY A 47 -6.54 3.40 -12.19
CA GLY A 47 -7.41 2.25 -11.92
C GLY A 47 -7.27 1.65 -10.52
N PHE A 48 -6.04 1.59 -9.98
CA PHE A 48 -5.75 1.01 -8.67
C PHE A 48 -5.91 2.03 -7.53
N GLY A 49 -5.18 3.15 -7.58
CA GLY A 49 -5.18 4.17 -6.54
C GLY A 49 -3.90 4.98 -6.51
N ALA A 50 -3.72 5.76 -5.44
CA ALA A 50 -2.54 6.61 -5.26
C ALA A 50 -1.98 6.47 -3.85
N PHE A 51 -0.66 6.36 -3.76
CA PHE A 51 0.11 6.43 -2.53
C PHE A 51 0.68 7.84 -2.36
N SER A 52 0.62 8.35 -1.15
CA SER A 52 1.20 9.64 -0.77
C SER A 52 1.62 9.61 0.69
N VAL A 53 2.50 10.52 1.10
CA VAL A 53 2.80 10.74 2.52
C VAL A 53 1.84 11.77 3.12
N LYS A 54 1.36 11.52 4.34
CA LYS A 54 0.65 12.51 5.15
C LYS A 54 1.47 12.84 6.40
N LYS A 55 1.70 14.12 6.62
CA LYS A 55 2.20 14.62 7.90
C LYS A 55 1.08 14.49 8.96
N ARG A 56 1.42 13.96 10.11
CA ARG A 56 0.57 13.92 11.31
C ARG A 56 1.25 14.76 12.36
N ASP A 57 0.57 15.80 12.81
CA ASP A 57 1.08 16.68 13.87
C ASP A 57 1.15 15.95 15.21
N ALA A 58 2.03 16.45 16.08
CA ALA A 58 2.15 15.95 17.44
C ALA A 58 0.81 16.11 18.18
N ARG A 59 0.47 15.13 19.02
CA ARG A 59 -0.78 15.15 19.80
C ARG A 59 -0.66 14.35 21.08
N THR A 60 -1.50 14.68 22.05
CA THR A 60 -1.68 13.84 23.24
C THR A 60 -2.65 12.71 22.92
N GLY A 61 -2.18 11.48 23.02
CA GLY A 61 -2.98 10.26 22.94
C GLY A 61 -3.32 9.69 24.33
N ARG A 62 -4.01 8.56 24.34
CA ARG A 62 -4.20 7.73 25.54
C ARG A 62 -3.76 6.32 25.28
N ASN A 63 -3.10 5.70 26.26
CA ASN A 63 -2.79 4.29 26.23
C ASN A 63 -4.10 3.48 26.27
N PRO A 64 -4.43 2.66 25.24
CA PRO A 64 -5.69 1.92 25.21
C PRO A 64 -5.86 0.94 26.38
N ARG A 65 -4.76 0.49 26.99
CA ARG A 65 -4.76 -0.48 28.09
C ARG A 65 -4.90 0.16 29.46
N THR A 66 -4.38 1.37 29.66
CA THR A 66 -4.30 2.01 31.00
C THR A 66 -5.02 3.35 31.10
N GLY A 67 -5.43 3.95 29.98
CA GLY A 67 -6.04 5.28 29.93
C GLY A 67 -5.08 6.45 30.17
N ALA A 68 -3.82 6.17 30.53
CA ALA A 68 -2.81 7.19 30.79
C ALA A 68 -2.53 8.05 29.54
N GLN A 69 -2.31 9.34 29.74
CA GLN A 69 -1.92 10.25 28.65
C GLN A 69 -0.52 9.90 28.14
N VAL A 70 -0.36 9.86 26.83
CA VAL A 70 0.92 9.62 26.16
C VAL A 70 1.15 10.67 25.09
N SER A 71 2.34 11.26 25.06
CA SER A 71 2.72 12.16 23.96
C SER A 71 2.98 11.34 22.70
N VAL A 72 2.40 11.77 21.58
CA VAL A 72 2.65 11.20 20.25
C VAL A 72 3.36 12.28 19.44
N GLU A 73 4.59 12.01 19.06
CA GLU A 73 5.40 12.92 18.23
C GLU A 73 4.81 13.08 16.83
N GLU A 74 5.16 14.19 16.19
CA GLU A 74 4.83 14.38 14.78
C GLU A 74 5.51 13.32 13.92
N LYS A 75 4.82 12.85 12.89
CA LYS A 75 5.38 11.83 11.98
C LYS A 75 4.73 11.85 10.61
N CYS A 76 5.49 11.40 9.63
CA CYS A 76 5.00 11.08 8.31
C CYS A 76 4.43 9.66 8.29
N VAL A 77 3.24 9.50 7.70
CA VAL A 77 2.61 8.17 7.53
C VAL A 77 2.25 7.96 6.07
N PRO A 78 2.39 6.73 5.53
CA PRO A 78 1.88 6.41 4.21
C PRO A 78 0.35 6.52 4.21
N PHE A 79 -0.19 7.00 3.11
CA PHE A 79 -1.62 7.09 2.87
C PHE A 79 -1.92 6.54 1.48
N PHE A 80 -2.89 5.63 1.40
CA PHE A 80 -3.40 5.10 0.14
C PHE A 80 -4.81 5.62 -0.10
N LYS A 81 -5.02 6.26 -1.25
CA LYS A 81 -6.34 6.63 -1.77
C LYS A 81 -6.75 5.63 -2.82
N THR A 82 -7.84 4.91 -2.58
CA THR A 82 -8.39 3.93 -3.52
C THR A 82 -8.85 4.59 -4.83
N GLY A 83 -8.60 3.92 -5.95
CA GLY A 83 -9.08 4.32 -7.26
C GLY A 83 -10.61 4.19 -7.37
N LYS A 84 -11.21 4.87 -8.37
CA LYS A 84 -12.63 4.72 -8.69
C LYS A 84 -12.95 3.29 -9.13
N GLU A 85 -12.20 2.78 -10.11
CA GLU A 85 -12.39 1.43 -10.66
C GLU A 85 -12.25 0.32 -9.60
N MET A 86 -11.25 0.42 -8.71
CA MET A 86 -11.14 -0.51 -7.58
C MET A 86 -12.40 -0.51 -6.69
N ARG A 87 -12.93 0.67 -6.36
CA ARG A 87 -14.15 0.78 -5.54
C ARG A 87 -15.37 0.24 -6.26
N GLU A 88 -15.49 0.48 -7.56
CA GLU A 88 -16.60 -0.03 -8.37
C GLU A 88 -16.58 -1.56 -8.39
N ARG A 89 -15.43 -2.18 -8.71
CA ARG A 89 -15.26 -3.64 -8.74
C ARG A 89 -15.54 -4.34 -7.40
N LEU A 90 -15.30 -3.65 -6.28
CA LEU A 90 -15.64 -4.18 -4.95
C LEU A 90 -17.14 -4.17 -4.68
N ASN A 91 -17.88 -3.22 -5.26
CA ASN A 91 -19.31 -3.05 -5.02
C ASN A 91 -20.20 -3.66 -6.11
N GLU A 92 -19.66 -3.99 -7.29
CA GLU A 92 -20.37 -4.62 -8.41
C GLU A 92 -21.11 -5.92 -8.01
N ASN A 93 -20.60 -6.65 -7.00
CA ASN A 93 -21.21 -7.88 -6.49
C ASN A 93 -21.65 -7.78 -5.02
N TYR A 94 -21.73 -6.57 -4.47
CA TYR A 94 -22.12 -6.38 -3.07
C TYR A 94 -23.65 -6.51 -2.95
N GLN A 95 -24.11 -7.73 -2.68
CA GLN A 95 -25.46 -7.96 -2.17
C GLN A 95 -25.44 -7.57 -0.70
N GLY A 96 -26.10 -6.47 -0.35
CA GLY A 96 -26.10 -5.88 1.00
C GLY A 96 -26.48 -6.86 2.11
#